data_AF-G2KTU8-F1
#
_entry.id   AF-G2KTU8-F1
#
_cell.length_a   1.000
_cell.length_b   1.000
_cell.length_c   1.000
_cell.angle_alpha   90.00
_cell.angle_beta   90.00
_cell.angle_gamma   90.00
#
_symmetry.space_group_name_H-M   'P 1'
#
loop_
_entity.id
_entity.type
_entity.pdbx_description
1 polymer ?
#
loop_
_entity_poly.entity_id
_entity_poly.type
_entity_poly.pdbx_seq_one_letter_code
_entity_poly.pdbx_strand_id
1 'polypeptide(L)'
;MSQIWLHLRNKNQVDSDATVAKGEISKATNEDGINTAKNTGLTNISNDVKAADAQNLQDAKDAANKALDSYGQAAKDKIAAMPRLTADKIADADKQIDQAVADGKANIDKATDVAGVNDALADAEKAIDGVSETFQNESGKVITNQSNDNGNDVTSNKDSQLPQTGQDNSNSLMSSIGSAILAMMIILGLGKRKKKEDK
;
A
#
# COMPACT_ATOMS: atom_id res chain seq x y z
N MET A 1 0.08 0.53 -23.72
CA MET A 1 -0.59 1.78 -24.18
C MET A 1 -0.63 2.70 -22.95
N SER A 2 -0.07 3.91 -23.00
CA SER A 2 0.08 4.77 -21.80
C SER A 2 -1.25 5.43 -21.38
N GLN A 3 -1.47 5.59 -20.08
CA GLN A 3 -2.62 6.28 -19.45
C GLN A 3 -2.95 7.65 -20.09
N ILE A 4 -1.94 8.34 -20.61
CA ILE A 4 -2.05 9.64 -21.31
C ILE A 4 -2.88 9.52 -22.60
N TRP A 5 -2.76 8.42 -23.34
CA TRP A 5 -3.49 8.21 -24.59
C TRP A 5 -4.97 7.90 -24.40
N LEU A 6 -5.33 7.36 -23.23
CA LEU A 6 -6.69 6.94 -22.90
C LEU A 6 -7.56 8.14 -22.53
N HIS A 7 -7.03 9.03 -21.67
CA HIS A 7 -7.69 10.30 -21.33
C HIS A 7 -7.90 11.18 -22.57
N LEU A 8 -6.94 11.21 -23.50
CA LEU A 8 -7.07 11.94 -24.75
C LEU A 8 -8.18 11.37 -25.64
N ARG A 9 -8.32 10.04 -25.71
CA ARG A 9 -9.34 9.37 -26.53
C ARG A 9 -10.75 9.67 -26.04
N ASN A 10 -10.98 9.58 -24.72
CA ASN A 10 -12.30 9.81 -24.13
C ASN A 10 -12.73 11.27 -24.31
N LYS A 11 -11.80 12.22 -24.12
CA LYS A 11 -12.05 13.64 -24.39
C LYS A 11 -12.40 13.89 -25.86
N ASN A 12 -11.70 13.25 -26.79
CA ASN A 12 -11.95 13.40 -28.22
C ASN A 12 -13.35 12.87 -28.64
N GLN A 13 -13.86 11.81 -28.01
CA GLN A 13 -15.21 11.30 -28.31
C GLN A 13 -16.30 12.26 -27.83
N VAL A 14 -16.21 12.74 -26.59
CA VAL A 14 -17.16 13.75 -26.06
C VAL A 14 -17.19 15.01 -26.95
N ASP A 15 -16.03 15.50 -27.38
CA ASP A 15 -15.93 16.66 -28.26
C ASP A 15 -16.50 16.39 -29.67
N SER A 16 -16.30 15.17 -30.20
CA SER A 16 -16.88 14.72 -31.46
C SER A 16 -18.40 14.69 -31.39
N ASP A 17 -18.96 14.06 -30.37
CA ASP A 17 -20.41 13.90 -30.22
C ASP A 17 -21.11 15.23 -29.90
N ALA A 18 -20.44 16.12 -29.15
CA ALA A 18 -20.89 17.50 -28.98
C ALA A 18 -20.90 18.28 -30.31
N THR A 19 -19.93 18.04 -31.20
CA THR A 19 -19.87 18.66 -32.53
C THR A 19 -20.98 18.13 -33.43
N VAL A 20 -21.21 16.82 -33.43
CA VAL A 20 -22.32 16.18 -34.17
C VAL A 20 -23.66 16.72 -33.69
N ALA A 21 -23.90 16.75 -32.38
CA ALA A 21 -25.13 17.27 -31.80
C ALA A 21 -25.40 18.73 -32.21
N LYS A 22 -24.39 19.60 -32.15
CA LYS A 22 -24.50 21.00 -32.62
C LYS A 22 -24.84 21.08 -34.11
N GLY A 23 -24.20 20.23 -34.92
CA GLY A 23 -24.48 20.15 -36.36
C GLY A 23 -25.92 19.76 -36.65
N GLU A 24 -26.44 18.72 -35.97
CA GLU A 24 -27.81 18.25 -36.15
C GLU A 24 -28.85 19.25 -35.63
N ILE A 25 -28.59 19.92 -34.50
CA ILE A 25 -29.45 21.01 -34.01
C ILE A 25 -29.52 22.15 -35.03
N SER A 26 -28.40 22.51 -35.65
CA SER A 26 -28.34 23.60 -36.64
C SER A 26 -29.06 23.26 -37.95
N LYS A 27 -29.21 21.97 -38.28
CA LYS A 27 -29.92 21.49 -39.48
C LYS A 27 -31.43 21.34 -39.26
N ALA A 28 -31.88 21.22 -38.01
CA ALA A 28 -33.28 21.02 -37.69
C ALA A 28 -34.13 22.23 -38.13
N THR A 29 -35.26 21.96 -38.78
CA THR A 29 -36.14 23.01 -39.37
C THR A 29 -37.35 23.34 -38.50
N ASN A 30 -37.58 22.58 -37.43
CA ASN A 30 -38.68 22.76 -36.49
C ASN A 30 -38.26 22.34 -35.07
N GLU A 31 -39.14 22.63 -34.11
CA GLU A 31 -38.90 22.36 -32.69
C GLU A 31 -38.74 20.86 -32.39
N ASP A 32 -39.54 20.00 -33.02
CA ASP A 32 -39.43 18.55 -32.86
C ASP A 32 -38.05 18.03 -33.27
N GLY A 33 -37.56 18.46 -34.42
CA GLY A 33 -36.22 18.10 -34.91
C GLY A 33 -35.11 18.60 -33.97
N ILE A 34 -35.25 19.80 -33.42
CA ILE A 34 -34.31 20.33 -32.41
C ILE A 34 -34.31 19.44 -31.17
N ASN A 35 -35.49 19.07 -30.67
CA ASN A 35 -35.63 18.21 -29.50
C ASN A 35 -35.06 16.81 -29.73
N THR A 36 -35.30 16.21 -30.90
CA THR A 36 -34.69 14.93 -31.29
C THR A 36 -33.17 15.03 -31.32
N ALA A 37 -32.61 16.03 -32.02
CA ALA A 37 -31.16 16.22 -32.12
C ALA A 37 -30.51 16.43 -30.74
N LYS A 38 -31.14 17.24 -29.88
CA LYS A 38 -30.69 17.47 -28.51
C LYS A 38 -30.69 16.20 -27.67
N ASN A 39 -31.78 15.43 -27.68
CA ASN A 39 -31.91 14.22 -26.87
C ASN A 39 -30.92 13.13 -27.31
N THR A 40 -30.74 12.96 -28.63
CA THR A 40 -29.73 12.04 -29.18
C THR A 40 -28.32 12.46 -28.77
N GLY A 41 -27.98 13.74 -28.95
CA GLY A 41 -26.67 14.27 -28.55
C GLY A 41 -26.37 14.10 -27.06
N LEU A 42 -27.35 14.41 -26.18
CA LEU A 42 -27.21 14.22 -24.73
C LEU A 42 -27.03 12.74 -24.36
N THR A 43 -27.76 11.84 -25.02
CA THR A 43 -27.64 10.39 -24.78
C THR A 43 -26.24 9.90 -25.14
N ASN A 44 -25.73 10.29 -26.30
CA ASN A 44 -24.40 9.88 -26.76
C ASN A 44 -23.29 10.39 -25.85
N ILE A 45 -23.29 11.69 -25.54
CA ILE A 45 -22.33 12.29 -24.61
C ILE A 45 -22.39 11.63 -23.22
N SER A 46 -23.59 11.31 -22.72
CA SER A 46 -23.74 10.61 -21.44
C SER A 46 -23.13 9.21 -21.47
N ASN A 47 -23.26 8.50 -22.58
CA ASN A 47 -22.67 7.16 -22.74
C ASN A 47 -21.14 7.23 -22.81
N ASP A 48 -20.58 8.23 -23.50
CA ASP A 48 -19.13 8.47 -23.54
C ASP A 48 -18.54 8.72 -22.15
N VAL A 49 -19.19 9.57 -21.36
CA VAL A 49 -18.77 9.86 -19.98
C VAL A 49 -18.82 8.60 -19.12
N LYS A 50 -19.91 7.82 -19.19
CA LYS A 50 -20.03 6.55 -18.45
C LYS A 50 -18.93 5.56 -18.83
N ALA A 51 -18.61 5.44 -20.12
CA ALA A 51 -17.54 4.58 -20.59
C ALA A 51 -16.18 5.05 -20.06
N ALA A 52 -15.95 6.36 -20.03
CA ALA A 52 -14.72 6.94 -19.48
C ALA A 52 -14.58 6.67 -17.98
N ASP A 53 -15.65 6.84 -17.20
CA ASP A 53 -15.67 6.58 -15.76
C ASP A 53 -15.43 5.11 -15.45
N ALA A 54 -16.07 4.20 -16.19
CA ALA A 54 -15.87 2.76 -16.04
C ALA A 54 -14.42 2.35 -16.32
N GLN A 55 -13.81 2.95 -17.35
CA GLN A 55 -12.41 2.69 -17.67
C GLN A 55 -11.47 3.25 -16.60
N ASN A 56 -11.71 4.47 -16.10
CA ASN A 56 -10.91 5.07 -15.04
C ASN A 56 -10.95 4.21 -13.76
N LEU A 57 -12.11 3.65 -13.43
CA LEU A 57 -12.24 2.70 -12.34
C LEU A 57 -11.40 1.44 -12.57
N GLN A 58 -11.46 0.85 -13.77
CA GLN A 58 -10.67 -0.34 -14.09
C GLN A 58 -9.17 -0.08 -13.98
N ASP A 59 -8.72 1.07 -14.49
CA ASP A 59 -7.32 1.47 -14.42
C ASP A 59 -6.84 1.66 -12.97
N ALA A 60 -7.70 2.23 -12.11
CA ALA A 60 -7.43 2.33 -10.68
C ALA A 60 -7.30 0.95 -10.03
N LYS A 61 -8.19 0.00 -10.36
CA LYS A 61 -8.11 -1.39 -9.87
C LYS A 61 -6.82 -2.07 -10.29
N ASP A 62 -6.45 -1.97 -11.56
CA ASP A 62 -5.23 -2.57 -12.09
C ASP A 62 -3.98 -1.99 -11.40
N ALA A 63 -3.95 -0.67 -11.21
CA ALA A 63 -2.87 0.01 -10.50
C ALA A 63 -2.78 -0.43 -9.04
N ALA A 64 -3.91 -0.49 -8.33
CA ALA A 64 -3.98 -0.93 -6.94
C ALA A 64 -3.56 -2.39 -6.76
N ASN A 65 -4.02 -3.29 -7.63
CA ASN A 65 -3.62 -4.70 -7.62
C ASN A 65 -2.11 -4.86 -7.79
N LYS A 66 -1.50 -4.10 -8.72
CA LYS A 66 -0.04 -4.10 -8.93
C LYS A 66 0.73 -3.51 -7.74
N ALA A 67 0.19 -2.47 -7.10
CA ALA A 67 0.77 -1.88 -5.91
C ALA A 67 0.76 -2.87 -4.75
N LEU A 68 -0.39 -3.53 -4.52
CA LEU A 68 -0.57 -4.53 -3.46
C LEU A 68 0.35 -5.74 -3.64
N ASP A 69 0.52 -6.24 -4.87
CA ASP A 69 1.49 -7.30 -5.16
C ASP A 69 2.92 -6.90 -4.78
N SER A 70 3.30 -5.67 -5.12
CA SER A 70 4.64 -5.15 -4.80
C SER A 70 4.82 -4.97 -3.29
N TYR A 71 3.76 -4.53 -2.60
CA TYR A 71 3.75 -4.34 -1.15
C TYR A 71 3.88 -5.68 -0.41
N GLY A 72 3.08 -6.67 -0.79
CA GLY A 72 3.12 -8.01 -0.23
C GLY A 72 4.50 -8.67 -0.41
N GLN A 73 5.08 -8.59 -1.62
CA GLN A 73 6.42 -9.13 -1.85
C GLN A 73 7.48 -8.43 -0.98
N ALA A 74 7.43 -7.11 -0.87
CA ALA A 74 8.36 -6.36 -0.03
C ALA A 74 8.23 -6.73 1.46
N ALA A 75 7.03 -7.03 1.94
CA ALA A 75 6.80 -7.51 3.29
C ALA A 75 7.44 -8.89 3.52
N LYS A 76 7.25 -9.83 2.59
CA LYS A 76 7.90 -11.16 2.64
C LYS A 76 9.42 -11.07 2.67
N ASP A 77 10.00 -10.25 1.79
CA ASP A 77 11.46 -10.06 1.72
C ASP A 77 12.02 -9.52 3.05
N LYS A 78 11.30 -8.59 3.70
CA LYS A 78 11.69 -8.06 5.02
C LYS A 78 11.64 -9.14 6.10
N ILE A 79 10.62 -10.00 6.11
CA ILE A 79 10.48 -11.10 7.08
C ILE A 79 11.57 -12.16 6.85
N ALA A 80 11.83 -12.55 5.61
CA ALA A 80 12.87 -13.52 5.26
C ALA A 80 14.28 -13.05 5.70
N ALA A 81 14.51 -11.74 5.77
CA ALA A 81 15.77 -11.16 6.23
C ALA A 81 15.92 -11.14 7.77
N MET A 82 14.93 -11.58 8.55
CA MET A 82 14.99 -11.54 10.01
C MET A 82 15.86 -12.67 10.58
N PRO A 83 16.93 -12.35 11.33
CA PRO A 83 17.95 -13.32 11.73
C PRO A 83 17.51 -14.33 12.80
N ARG A 84 16.34 -14.13 13.42
CA ARG A 84 15.85 -14.93 14.56
C ARG A 84 14.58 -15.72 14.26
N LEU A 85 14.05 -15.64 13.04
CA LEU A 85 12.92 -16.46 12.61
C LEU A 85 13.41 -17.80 12.05
N THR A 86 12.69 -18.87 12.37
CA THR A 86 12.91 -20.19 11.76
C THR A 86 12.27 -20.25 10.37
N ALA A 87 12.69 -21.21 9.55
CA ALA A 87 12.10 -21.44 8.23
C ALA A 87 10.59 -21.67 8.29
N ASP A 88 10.11 -22.43 9.28
CA ASP A 88 8.67 -22.68 9.47
C ASP A 88 7.89 -21.39 9.77
N LYS A 89 8.48 -20.48 10.55
CA LYS A 89 7.86 -19.18 10.87
C LYS A 89 7.85 -18.23 9.68
N ILE A 90 8.91 -18.24 8.88
CA ILE A 90 8.95 -17.49 7.61
C ILE A 90 7.88 -18.02 6.65
N ALA A 91 7.75 -19.34 6.50
CA ALA A 91 6.74 -19.94 5.63
C ALA A 91 5.31 -19.64 6.09
N ASP A 92 5.05 -19.60 7.41
CA ASP A 92 3.76 -19.21 7.95
C ASP A 92 3.45 -17.72 7.69
N ALA A 93 4.45 -16.84 7.86
CA ALA A 93 4.31 -15.43 7.52
C ALA A 93 4.01 -15.20 6.04
N ASP A 94 4.73 -15.90 5.15
CA ASP A 94 4.51 -15.82 3.71
C ASP A 94 3.07 -16.20 3.35
N LYS A 95 2.56 -17.28 3.95
CA LYS A 95 1.17 -17.73 3.76
C LYS A 95 0.15 -16.70 4.24
N GLN A 96 0.38 -16.07 5.40
CA GLN A 96 -0.51 -15.05 5.93
C GLN A 96 -0.49 -13.77 5.07
N ILE A 97 0.67 -13.39 4.55
CA ILE A 97 0.80 -12.26 3.60
C ILE A 97 0.08 -12.59 2.29
N ASP A 98 0.24 -13.80 1.74
CA ASP A 98 -0.46 -14.20 0.52
C ASP A 98 -1.98 -14.17 0.69
N GLN A 99 -2.47 -14.60 1.85
CA GLN A 99 -3.89 -14.51 2.17
C GLN A 99 -4.37 -13.05 2.23
N ALA A 100 -3.62 -12.17 2.92
CA ALA A 100 -3.97 -10.76 3.01
C ALA A 100 -3.96 -10.06 1.62
N VAL A 101 -2.99 -10.40 0.77
CA VAL A 101 -2.93 -9.92 -0.62
C VAL A 101 -4.15 -10.41 -1.41
N ALA A 102 -4.49 -11.71 -1.33
CA ALA A 102 -5.63 -12.28 -2.04
C ALA A 102 -6.96 -11.64 -1.61
N ASP A 103 -7.16 -11.46 -0.31
CA ASP A 103 -8.36 -10.81 0.25
C ASP A 103 -8.44 -9.33 -0.16
N GLY A 104 -7.30 -8.62 -0.12
CA GLY A 104 -7.20 -7.24 -0.59
C GLY A 104 -7.58 -7.09 -2.08
N LYS A 105 -7.06 -7.96 -2.94
CA LYS A 105 -7.43 -8.00 -4.37
C LYS A 105 -8.92 -8.25 -4.58
N ALA A 106 -9.50 -9.19 -3.83
CA ALA A 106 -10.93 -9.46 -3.91
C ALA A 106 -11.78 -8.25 -3.49
N ASN A 107 -11.31 -7.43 -2.55
CA ASN A 107 -11.98 -6.19 -2.16
C ASN A 107 -11.80 -5.07 -3.19
N ILE A 108 -10.60 -4.91 -3.76
CA ILE A 108 -10.34 -3.99 -4.88
C ILE A 108 -11.25 -4.32 -6.07
N ASP A 109 -11.41 -5.59 -6.42
CA ASP A 109 -12.26 -6.02 -7.53
C ASP A 109 -13.74 -5.70 -7.29
N LYS A 110 -14.21 -5.76 -6.04
CA LYS A 110 -15.58 -5.42 -5.64
C LYS A 110 -15.86 -3.92 -5.58
N ALA A 111 -14.83 -3.08 -5.49
CA ALA A 111 -15.03 -1.63 -5.39
C ALA A 111 -15.77 -1.06 -6.61
N THR A 112 -16.70 -0.13 -6.36
CA THR A 112 -17.58 0.46 -7.40
C THR A 112 -17.13 1.85 -7.85
N ASP A 113 -16.15 2.44 -7.17
CA ASP A 113 -15.57 3.72 -7.49
C ASP A 113 -14.09 3.77 -7.06
N VAL A 114 -13.38 4.82 -7.47
CA VAL A 114 -11.94 4.98 -7.22
C VAL A 114 -11.62 5.17 -5.73
N ALA A 115 -12.54 5.79 -4.97
CA ALA A 115 -12.36 5.96 -3.54
C ALA A 115 -12.37 4.60 -2.82
N GLY A 116 -13.34 3.75 -3.14
CA GLY A 116 -13.42 2.39 -2.63
C GLY A 116 -12.22 1.51 -3.03
N VAL A 117 -11.65 1.72 -4.22
CA VAL A 117 -10.38 1.05 -4.60
C VAL A 117 -9.24 1.47 -3.67
N ASN A 118 -9.10 2.77 -3.40
CA ASN A 118 -8.05 3.30 -2.53
C ASN A 118 -8.23 2.83 -1.08
N ASP A 119 -9.47 2.82 -0.58
CA ASP A 119 -9.78 2.33 0.77
C ASP A 119 -9.45 0.84 0.90
N ALA A 120 -9.86 0.02 -0.10
CA ALA A 120 -9.55 -1.41 -0.12
C ALA A 120 -8.04 -1.69 -0.17
N LEU A 121 -7.27 -0.89 -0.92
CA LEU A 121 -5.81 -0.97 -0.94
C LEU A 121 -5.22 -0.65 0.44
N ALA A 122 -5.64 0.45 1.07
CA ALA A 122 -5.14 0.87 2.38
C ALA A 122 -5.45 -0.17 3.47
N ASP A 123 -6.65 -0.76 3.45
CA ASP A 123 -7.03 -1.82 4.38
C ASP A 123 -6.18 -3.09 4.18
N ALA A 124 -5.86 -3.44 2.93
CA ALA A 124 -5.01 -4.57 2.61
C ALA A 124 -3.55 -4.35 3.05
N GLU A 125 -2.98 -3.17 2.81
CA GLU A 125 -1.65 -2.79 3.30
C GLU A 125 -1.57 -2.86 4.83
N LYS A 126 -2.60 -2.36 5.52
CA LYS A 126 -2.70 -2.45 6.98
C LYS A 126 -2.76 -3.89 7.48
N ALA A 127 -3.47 -4.78 6.78
CA ALA A 127 -3.50 -6.20 7.12
C ALA A 127 -2.12 -6.85 6.97
N ILE A 128 -1.41 -6.54 5.88
CA ILE A 128 -0.03 -7.02 5.64
C ILE A 128 0.94 -6.47 6.70
N ASP A 129 0.79 -5.21 7.10
CA ASP A 129 1.57 -4.60 8.18
C ASP A 129 1.32 -5.31 9.51
N GLY A 130 0.06 -5.63 9.84
CA GLY A 130 -0.27 -6.39 11.05
C GLY A 130 0.37 -7.78 11.10
N VAL A 131 0.43 -8.48 9.96
CA VAL A 131 1.19 -9.73 9.86
C VAL A 131 2.68 -9.46 10.09
N SER A 132 3.24 -8.46 9.41
CA SER A 132 4.66 -8.10 9.53
C SER A 132 5.07 -7.73 10.95
N GLU A 133 4.24 -6.98 11.67
CA GLU A 133 4.46 -6.61 13.09
C GLU A 133 4.43 -7.85 14.00
N THR A 134 3.51 -8.78 13.76
CA THR A 134 3.41 -10.03 14.53
C THR A 134 4.72 -10.82 14.48
N PHE A 135 5.26 -11.03 13.28
CA PHE A 135 6.51 -11.79 13.09
C PHE A 135 7.76 -11.01 13.51
N GLN A 136 7.77 -9.67 13.42
CA GLN A 136 8.82 -8.84 14.02
C GLN A 136 8.89 -9.04 15.54
N ASN A 137 7.73 -9.07 16.21
CA ASN A 137 7.65 -9.27 17.65
C ASN A 137 8.09 -10.69 18.06
N GLU A 138 7.77 -11.71 17.25
CA GLU A 138 8.27 -13.07 17.46
C GLU A 138 9.80 -13.16 17.33
N SER A 139 10.39 -12.48 16.33
CA SER A 139 11.84 -12.39 16.14
C SER A 139 12.54 -11.71 17.32
N GLY A 140 11.92 -10.67 17.89
CA GLY A 140 12.42 -9.93 19.05
C GLY A 140 12.31 -10.68 20.39
N LYS A 141 11.53 -11.77 20.46
CA LYS A 141 11.37 -12.56 21.68
C LYS A 141 12.68 -13.30 21.98
N VAL A 142 13.47 -12.72 22.89
CA VAL A 142 14.68 -13.35 23.42
C VAL A 142 14.33 -14.72 24.01
N ILE A 143 14.89 -15.79 23.45
CA ILE A 143 14.95 -17.09 24.12
C ILE A 143 15.88 -16.90 25.33
N THR A 144 15.32 -16.72 26.51
CA THR A 144 16.05 -16.97 27.76
C THR A 144 16.17 -18.49 27.93
N ASN A 145 17.06 -19.12 27.18
CA ASN A 145 17.60 -20.42 27.56
C ASN A 145 18.67 -20.12 28.61
N GLN A 146 18.25 -19.93 29.87
CA GLN A 146 19.12 -20.30 30.97
C GLN A 146 18.92 -21.80 31.16
N SER A 147 20.00 -22.53 30.94
CA SER A 147 20.17 -23.91 31.38
C SER A 147 19.71 -24.03 32.83
N ASN A 148 18.59 -24.70 33.09
CA ASN A 148 18.32 -25.25 34.41
C ASN A 148 19.11 -26.55 34.57
N ASP A 149 20.44 -26.41 34.69
CA ASP A 149 21.23 -27.37 35.48
C ASP A 149 20.94 -27.05 36.95
N ASN A 150 19.77 -27.45 37.46
CA ASN A 150 19.53 -27.45 38.91
C ASN A 150 19.97 -28.79 39.49
N GLY A 151 21.28 -28.92 39.62
CA GLY A 151 21.89 -29.75 40.65
C GLY A 151 21.50 -29.22 42.04
N ASN A 152 21.02 -30.13 42.85
CA ASN A 152 20.50 -29.97 44.20
C ASN A 152 21.63 -29.61 45.20
N ASP A 153 21.54 -28.48 45.92
CA ASP A 153 22.08 -28.37 47.29
C ASP A 153 21.37 -27.28 48.12
N VAL A 154 21.30 -27.52 49.42
CA VAL A 154 20.31 -27.11 50.41
C VAL A 154 20.87 -26.02 51.34
N THR A 155 19.97 -25.36 52.10
CA THR A 155 20.22 -24.52 53.30
C THR A 155 20.61 -23.06 53.01
N SER A 156 20.14 -22.01 53.67
CA SER A 156 19.42 -21.84 54.94
C SER A 156 18.84 -20.42 54.94
N ASN A 157 17.61 -20.24 55.42
CA ASN A 157 17.07 -18.91 55.73
C ASN A 157 16.66 -18.91 57.21
N LYS A 158 17.42 -18.23 58.08
CA LYS A 158 16.97 -17.82 59.40
C LYS A 158 17.81 -16.67 59.97
N ASP A 159 17.13 -15.54 60.17
CA ASP A 159 17.37 -14.43 61.10
C ASP A 159 18.78 -13.79 61.18
N SER A 160 18.87 -12.49 60.85
CA SER A 160 19.15 -11.42 61.85
C SER A 160 19.46 -10.04 61.23
N GLN A 161 18.71 -9.02 61.68
CA GLN A 161 19.07 -7.60 61.90
C GLN A 161 18.99 -6.53 60.76
N LEU A 162 18.38 -5.39 61.14
CA LEU A 162 18.25 -4.05 60.50
C LEU A 162 19.46 -3.13 60.88
N PRO A 163 19.55 -1.83 60.48
CA PRO A 163 19.58 -1.16 59.16
C PRO A 163 20.79 -0.16 59.00
N GLN A 164 20.82 0.63 57.89
CA GLN A 164 21.55 1.91 57.61
C GLN A 164 23.05 1.86 57.20
N THR A 165 23.66 2.76 56.38
CA THR A 165 23.35 4.05 55.71
C THR A 165 24.30 4.27 54.51
N GLY A 166 23.85 5.03 53.50
CA GLY A 166 24.67 5.98 52.73
C GLY A 166 25.56 5.46 51.58
N GLN A 167 25.19 5.73 50.33
CA GLN A 167 25.86 6.73 49.48
C GLN A 167 25.13 6.81 48.14
N ASP A 168 24.79 8.04 47.77
CA ASP A 168 24.24 8.41 46.47
C ASP A 168 25.39 8.42 45.43
N ASN A 169 25.22 7.73 44.31
CA ASN A 169 26.09 7.91 43.15
C ASN A 169 25.33 7.61 41.86
N SER A 170 25.12 8.71 41.14
CA SER A 170 24.46 8.88 39.87
C SER A 170 25.06 8.02 38.75
N ASN A 171 24.20 7.69 37.78
CA ASN A 171 24.48 7.39 36.36
C ASN A 171 24.46 5.91 35.91
N SER A 172 23.30 5.48 35.37
CA SER A 172 23.24 4.99 33.98
C SER A 172 21.83 5.17 33.39
N LEU A 173 21.49 6.40 33.02
CA LEU A 173 20.56 6.66 31.92
C LEU A 173 21.29 6.31 30.61
N MET A 174 21.32 5.03 30.24
CA MET A 174 21.79 4.56 28.93
C MET A 174 21.09 3.25 28.56
N SER A 175 19.98 3.39 27.85
CA SER A 175 19.60 2.53 26.72
C SER A 175 18.81 3.44 25.78
N SER A 176 19.54 4.33 25.11
CA SER A 176 19.91 4.17 23.70
C SER A 176 18.68 4.10 22.79
N ILE A 177 18.16 5.27 22.47
CA ILE A 177 17.93 5.68 21.08
C ILE A 177 17.14 4.65 20.24
N GLY A 178 15.85 4.55 20.50
CA GLY A 178 14.90 4.38 19.39
C GLY A 178 14.73 5.73 18.70
N SER A 179 15.76 6.18 17.97
CA SER A 179 15.71 7.42 17.20
C SER A 179 14.47 7.41 16.33
N ALA A 180 13.64 8.41 16.57
CA ALA A 180 12.60 8.83 15.68
C ALA A 180 13.22 9.28 14.33
N ILE A 181 12.38 9.20 13.28
CA ILE A 181 12.39 10.07 12.08
C ILE A 181 13.38 9.71 10.96
N LEU A 182 12.84 9.32 9.79
CA LEU A 182 12.86 10.24 8.64
C LEU A 182 11.80 9.90 7.58
N ALA A 183 10.70 10.64 7.61
CA ALA A 183 9.99 11.01 6.40
C ALA A 183 10.82 12.05 5.61
N MET A 184 10.75 12.00 4.27
CA MET A 184 11.19 12.98 3.25
C MET A 184 12.40 12.59 2.39
N MET A 185 12.17 12.22 1.11
CA MET A 185 12.19 13.16 -0.02
C MET A 185 12.18 12.42 -1.38
N ILE A 186 11.12 12.67 -2.15
CA ILE A 186 11.19 12.71 -3.61
C ILE A 186 12.15 13.86 -3.99
N ILE A 187 13.10 13.66 -4.91
CA ILE A 187 13.56 14.66 -5.91
C ILE A 187 14.63 14.06 -6.86
N LEU A 188 14.27 14.08 -8.15
CA LEU A 188 15.05 14.22 -9.39
C LEU A 188 16.33 13.40 -9.65
N GLY A 189 16.32 12.77 -10.83
CA GLY A 189 17.47 12.11 -11.44
C GLY A 189 18.58 13.05 -11.95
N LEU A 190 19.75 12.45 -12.16
CA LEU A 190 20.79 12.97 -13.05
C LEU A 190 21.22 11.86 -14.02
N GLY A 191 20.97 12.11 -15.30
CA GLY A 191 21.39 11.28 -16.41
C GLY A 191 22.92 11.18 -16.51
N LYS A 192 23.41 9.96 -16.78
CA LYS A 192 24.81 9.73 -17.14
C LYS A 192 25.04 10.06 -18.63
N ARG A 193 25.62 11.24 -18.84
CA ARG A 193 26.69 11.62 -19.78
C ARG A 193 26.69 10.98 -21.19
N LYS A 194 26.44 11.83 -22.20
CA LYS A 194 26.92 11.66 -23.59
C LYS A 194 28.45 11.58 -23.61
N LYS A 195 28.99 10.52 -24.21
CA LYS A 195 30.39 10.47 -24.66
C LYS A 195 30.46 11.17 -26.02
N LYS A 196 31.04 12.37 -26.07
CA LYS A 196 31.59 12.95 -27.29
C LYS A 196 33.00 12.40 -27.45
N GLU A 197 33.30 11.79 -28.58
CA GLU A 197 34.65 11.67 -29.10
C GLU A 197 34.59 12.17 -30.54
N ASP A 198 34.95 13.44 -30.72
CA ASP A 198 35.40 13.99 -32.00
C ASP A 198 36.93 13.91 -32.00
N LYS A 199 37.49 13.09 -32.88
CA LYS A 199 38.68 13.38 -33.69
C LYS A 199 38.89 12.30 -34.75
#